data_AF-A0A5K0WZ23-F1
#
_entry.id   AF-A0A5K0WZ23-F1
#
_cell.length_a   1.000
_cell.length_b   1.000
_cell.length_c   1.000
_cell.angle_alpha   90.00
_cell.angle_beta   90.00
_cell.angle_gamma   90.00
#
_symmetry.space_group_name_H-M   'P 1'
#
loop_
_entity.id
_entity.type
_entity.pdbx_description
1 polymer ?
#
loop_
_entity_poly.entity_id
_entity_poly.type
_entity_poly.pdbx_seq_one_letter_code
_entity_poly.pdbx_strand_id
1 'polypeptide(L)'
;MIPNTVLYENWTLINGEHIELPDDTKLFLKQRGHELKAQAGGAICQLVVHSLQNPVKRNGSRKENPLLKQVFHGILTAVSDPRKDGTPAGF
;
A
#
# COMPACT_ATOMS: atom_id res chain seq x y z
N MET A 1 28.84 10.52 9.56
CA MET A 1 27.96 9.62 10.32
C MET A 1 26.61 9.60 9.62
N ILE A 2 26.19 8.46 9.09
CA ILE A 2 24.84 8.27 8.54
C ILE A 2 23.93 8.02 9.74
N PRO A 3 22.75 8.65 9.86
CA PRO A 3 21.85 8.32 10.97
C PRO A 3 21.46 6.84 10.86
N ASN A 4 21.82 6.04 11.87
CA ASN A 4 21.51 4.61 11.95
C ASN A 4 20.27 4.34 12.82
N THR A 5 19.31 5.27 12.76
CA THR A 5 18.07 5.19 13.53
C THR A 5 16.95 4.63 12.65
N VAL A 6 16.39 3.50 13.04
CA VAL A 6 15.18 2.93 12.43
C VAL A 6 13.98 3.45 13.20
N LEU A 7 13.12 4.18 12.49
CA LEU A 7 11.82 4.56 13.01
C LEU A 7 10.85 3.41 12.82
N TYR A 8 10.11 3.04 13.86
CA TYR A 8 9.08 2.00 13.78
C TYR A 8 7.79 2.48 14.43
N GLU A 9 6.67 2.00 13.93
CA GLU A 9 5.36 2.34 14.46
C GLU A 9 5.11 1.60 15.77
N ASN A 10 4.50 2.27 16.73
CA ASN A 10 3.91 1.69 17.92
C ASN A 10 2.57 2.40 18.12
N TRP A 11 1.50 1.77 17.67
CA TRP A 11 0.18 2.38 17.59
C TRP A 11 -0.93 1.38 17.86
N THR A 12 -1.91 1.77 18.68
CA THR A 12 -3.13 1.00 18.90
C THR A 12 -4.28 1.66 18.16
N LEU A 13 -4.91 0.91 17.25
CA LEU A 13 -6.08 1.32 16.47
C LEU A 13 -7.32 1.49 17.36
N ILE A 14 -8.34 2.17 16.81
CA ILE A 14 -9.62 2.41 17.50
C ILE A 14 -10.33 1.09 17.85
N ASN A 15 -10.16 0.06 17.02
CA ASN A 15 -10.70 -1.28 17.24
C ASN A 15 -9.88 -2.13 18.25
N GLY A 16 -8.82 -1.57 18.84
CA GLY A 16 -7.94 -2.25 19.81
C GLY A 16 -6.79 -3.06 19.19
N GLU A 17 -6.70 -3.15 17.87
CA GLU A 17 -5.58 -3.82 17.19
C GLU A 17 -4.28 -3.01 17.36
N HIS A 18 -3.18 -3.67 17.71
CA HIS A 18 -1.89 -3.04 17.91
C HIS A 18 -0.95 -3.29 16.73
N ILE A 19 -0.49 -2.20 16.12
CA ILE A 19 0.51 -2.20 15.05
C ILE A 19 1.84 -1.81 15.68
N GLU A 20 2.73 -2.79 15.80
CA GLU A 20 4.10 -2.55 16.22
C GLU A 20 5.07 -3.52 15.54
N LEU A 21 6.32 -3.09 15.41
CA LEU A 21 7.42 -3.97 15.03
C LEU A 21 7.58 -5.11 16.06
N PRO A 22 7.61 -6.39 15.63
CA PRO A 22 7.80 -7.52 16.55
C PRO A 22 9.11 -7.44 17.34
N ASP A 23 9.10 -7.92 18.59
CA ASP A 23 10.26 -7.83 19.48
C ASP A 23 11.49 -8.58 18.97
N ASP A 24 11.32 -9.75 18.34
CA ASP A 24 12.43 -10.48 17.72
C ASP A 24 13.09 -9.67 16.58
N THR A 25 12.29 -8.90 15.83
CA THR A 25 12.81 -8.01 14.80
C THR A 25 13.52 -6.79 15.42
N LYS A 26 12.99 -6.24 16.52
CA LYS A 26 13.67 -5.19 17.28
C LYS A 26 15.05 -5.68 17.79
N LEU A 27 15.11 -6.90 18.33
CA LEU A 27 16.35 -7.50 18.81
C LEU A 27 17.37 -7.70 17.68
N PHE A 28 16.91 -8.26 16.55
CA PHE A 28 17.73 -8.49 15.35
C PHE A 28 18.38 -7.19 14.83
N LEU A 29 17.63 -6.08 14.83
CA LEU A 29 18.12 -4.78 14.38
C LEU A 29 19.14 -4.19 15.37
N LYS A 30 18.87 -4.27 16.67
CA LYS A 30 19.80 -3.81 17.73
C LYS A 30 21.13 -4.57 17.68
N GLN A 31 21.10 -5.88 17.47
CA GLN A 31 22.31 -6.70 17.31
C GLN A 31 23.18 -6.29 16.11
N ARG A 32 22.60 -5.66 15.09
CA ARG A 32 23.30 -5.10 13.93
C ARG A 32 23.74 -3.64 14.12
N GLY A 33 23.58 -3.11 15.32
CA GLY A 33 23.99 -1.75 15.67
C GLY A 33 22.99 -0.66 15.30
N HIS A 34 21.76 -1.01 14.91
CA HIS A 34 20.69 -0.03 14.67
C HIS A 34 20.12 0.50 15.98
N GLU A 35 19.91 1.81 16.04
CA GLU A 35 19.10 2.44 17.07
C GLU A 35 17.63 2.38 16.66
N LEU A 36 16.73 2.04 17.59
CA LEU A 36 15.30 1.97 17.32
C LEU A 36 14.59 3.10 18.03
N LYS A 37 13.74 3.83 17.30
CA LYS A 37 12.90 4.89 17.85
C LYS A 37 11.45 4.66 17.47
N ALA A 38 10.61 4.45 18.49
CA ALA A 38 9.18 4.37 18.30
C ALA A 38 8.64 5.71 17.78
N GLN A 39 7.66 5.66 16.90
CA GLN A 39 6.88 6.81 16.46
C GLN A 39 5.40 6.46 16.51
N ALA A 40 4.58 7.47 16.81
CA ALA A 40 3.14 7.30 16.87
C ALA A 40 2.56 6.93 15.49
N GLY A 41 3.10 7.46 14.39
CA GLY A 41 2.67 7.02 13.06
C GLY A 41 3.64 7.41 11.97
N GLY A 42 3.75 6.54 10.96
CA GLY A 42 4.40 6.81 9.70
C GLY A 42 3.40 7.28 8.65
N ALA A 43 3.58 6.81 7.41
CA ALA A 43 2.69 7.14 6.31
C ALA A 43 1.32 6.46 6.48
N ILE A 44 0.24 7.24 6.38
CA ILE A 44 -1.14 6.74 6.35
C ILE A 44 -1.66 6.87 4.91
N CYS A 45 -1.91 5.75 4.26
CA CYS A 45 -2.13 5.71 2.82
C CYS A 45 -3.56 5.28 2.46
N GLN A 46 -4.01 5.59 1.24
CA GLN A 46 -5.16 4.95 0.62
C GLN A 46 -4.74 4.60 -0.80
N LEU A 47 -5.15 3.43 -1.27
CA LEU A 47 -4.70 2.88 -2.55
C LEU A 47 -5.90 2.50 -3.39
N VAL A 48 -5.77 2.68 -4.71
CA VAL A 48 -6.65 2.06 -5.70
C VAL A 48 -5.78 1.18 -6.58
N VAL A 49 -5.99 -0.13 -6.49
CA VAL A 49 -5.23 -1.14 -7.21
C VAL A 49 -6.00 -1.52 -8.46
N HIS A 50 -5.36 -1.38 -9.62
CA HIS A 50 -5.95 -1.73 -10.91
C HIS A 50 -5.50 -3.14 -11.30
N SER A 51 -6.40 -4.12 -11.25
CA SER A 51 -6.17 -5.45 -11.79
C SER A 51 -6.58 -5.49 -13.27
N LEU A 52 -5.70 -5.00 -14.13
CA LEU A 52 -5.93 -4.89 -15.58
C LEU A 52 -5.76 -6.24 -16.28
N GLN A 53 -6.68 -6.58 -17.19
CA GLN A 53 -6.56 -7.74 -18.08
C GLN A 53 -5.79 -7.39 -19.35
N ASN A 54 -5.82 -8.27 -20.37
CA ASN A 54 -5.30 -7.92 -21.68
C ASN A 54 -6.07 -6.72 -22.28
N PRO A 55 -5.43 -5.89 -23.11
CA PRO A 55 -6.13 -4.82 -23.82
C PRO A 55 -7.31 -5.38 -24.63
N VAL A 56 -8.38 -4.62 -24.69
CA VAL A 56 -9.61 -5.02 -25.39
C VAL A 56 -9.31 -5.21 -26.87
N LYS A 57 -9.43 -6.45 -27.36
CA LYS A 57 -9.36 -6.76 -28.79
C LYS A 57 -10.71 -6.42 -29.42
N ARG A 58 -10.75 -5.41 -30.30
CA ARG A 58 -11.98 -5.05 -31.01
C ARG A 58 -12.03 -5.78 -32.35
N ASN A 59 -12.94 -6.73 -32.50
CA ASN A 59 -13.19 -7.39 -33.78
C ASN A 59 -14.05 -6.46 -34.66
N GLY A 60 -13.45 -5.81 -35.67
CA GLY A 60 -14.21 -5.01 -36.64
C GLY A 60 -13.35 -4.19 -37.61
N SER A 61 -13.73 -4.24 -38.89
CA SER A 61 -13.06 -3.69 -40.09
C SER A 61 -13.05 -2.15 -40.20
N ARG A 62 -12.88 -1.40 -39.11
CA ARG A 62 -12.66 0.06 -39.15
C ARG A 62 -11.23 0.35 -38.75
N LYS A 63 -10.51 1.13 -39.58
CA LYS A 63 -9.14 1.61 -39.36
C LYS A 63 -8.88 1.79 -37.85
N GLU A 64 -8.10 0.87 -37.29
CA GLU A 64 -7.83 0.84 -35.85
C GLU A 64 -7.21 2.17 -35.44
N ASN A 65 -7.88 2.93 -34.58
CA ASN A 65 -7.24 4.09 -33.94
C ASN A 65 -6.16 3.53 -32.99
N PRO A 66 -4.87 3.86 -33.19
CA PRO A 66 -3.78 3.34 -32.36
C PRO A 66 -3.97 3.59 -30.86
N LEU A 67 -4.67 4.68 -30.49
CA LEU A 67 -4.97 5.03 -29.10
C LEU A 67 -6.00 4.08 -28.45
N LEU A 68 -6.90 3.48 -29.24
CA LEU A 68 -7.92 2.57 -28.73
C LEU A 68 -7.38 1.16 -28.44
N LYS A 69 -6.16 0.83 -28.88
CA LYS A 69 -5.46 -0.43 -28.55
C LYS A 69 -4.99 -0.51 -27.10
N GLN A 70 -5.09 0.58 -26.35
CA GLN A 70 -4.64 0.71 -24.97
C GLN A 70 -5.80 0.77 -23.97
N VAL A 71 -7.03 0.42 -24.38
CA VAL A 71 -8.15 0.32 -23.44
C VAL A 71 -8.06 -1.00 -22.71
N PHE A 72 -8.05 -0.94 -21.38
CA PHE A 72 -8.02 -2.09 -20.49
C PHE A 72 -9.33 -2.15 -19.70
N HIS A 73 -9.91 -3.35 -19.57
CA HIS A 73 -10.91 -3.63 -18.55
C HIS A 73 -10.24 -4.39 -17.40
N GLY A 74 -10.71 -4.13 -16.18
CA GLY A 74 -10.13 -4.71 -14.99
C GLY A 74 -10.98 -4.41 -13.77
N ILE A 75 -10.62 -5.04 -12.65
CA ILE A 75 -11.23 -4.76 -11.35
C ILE A 75 -10.43 -3.65 -10.68
N LEU A 76 -11.15 -2.68 -10.10
CA LEU A 76 -10.58 -1.67 -9.22
C LEU A 76 -10.78 -2.13 -7.77
N THR A 77 -9.69 -2.34 -7.05
CA THR A 77 -9.73 -2.67 -5.63
C THR A 77 -9.24 -1.46 -4.85
N ALA A 78 -10.15 -0.80 -4.14
CA ALA A 78 -9.78 0.30 -3.27
C ALA A 78 -9.48 -0.24 -1.85
N VAL A 79 -8.39 0.25 -1.26
CA VAL A 79 -7.89 -0.16 0.06
C VAL A 79 -7.75 1.08 0.92
N SER A 80 -8.38 1.06 2.09
CA SER A 80 -8.16 2.08 3.12
C SER A 80 -7.19 1.56 4.16
N ASP A 81 -6.27 2.43 4.59
CA ASP A 81 -5.50 2.19 5.79
C ASP A 81 -6.44 2.05 7.00
N PRO A 82 -6.27 1.01 7.82
CA PRO A 82 -7.10 0.78 9.01
C PRO A 82 -7.15 1.97 9.97
N ARG A 83 -6.10 2.80 10.01
CA ARG A 83 -6.03 3.99 10.87
C ARG A 83 -7.00 5.10 10.49
N LYS A 84 -7.51 5.09 9.25
CA LYS A 84 -8.50 6.08 8.80
C LYS A 84 -9.93 5.67 9.10
N ASP A 85 -10.16 4.42 9.49
CA ASP A 85 -11.52 3.84 9.58
C ASP A 85 -12.35 4.11 8.31
N GLY A 86 -11.67 4.18 7.17
CA GLY A 86 -12.27 4.54 5.89
C GLY A 86 -12.88 3.32 5.23
N THR A 87 -14.08 3.48 4.66
CA THR A 87 -14.70 2.46 3.80
C THR A 87 -14.59 2.92 2.34
N PRO A 88 -13.72 2.31 1.52
CA PRO A 88 -13.64 2.66 0.12
C PRO A 88 -14.97 2.40 -0.59
N ALA A 89 -15.36 3.32 -1.48
CA ALA A 89 -16.57 3.22 -2.27
C ALA A 89 -16.25 3.40 -3.76
N GLY A 90 -16.88 2.61 -4.63
CA GLY A 90 -16.72 2.66 -6.08
C GLY A 90 -17.94 2.08 -6.79
N PHE A 91 -18.08 2.41 -8.08
CA PHE A 91 -19.13 1.93 -8.98
C PHE A 91 -18.52 1.47 -10.31
#